data_AF-A0A0G1BAX1-F1
#
_entry.id   AF-A0A0G1BAX1-F1
#
_cell.length_a   1.000
_cell.length_b   1.000
_cell.length_c   1.000
_cell.angle_alpha   90.00
_cell.angle_beta   90.00
_cell.angle_gamma   90.00
#
_symmetry.space_group_name_H-M   'P 1'
#
loop_
_entity.id
_entity.type
_entity.pdbx_description
1 polymer ?
#
loop_
_entity_poly.entity_id
_entity_poly.type
_entity_poly.pdbx_seq_one_letter_code
_entity_poly.pdbx_strand_id
1 'polypeptide(L)'
;QILGRENLSSWILFLTGGAMLLYNPNWLLSISFQLSFLATFGVIAVAPIIVKRLSKVPSILREDLGVTIAAQVMVLPVIVYNFGQLSLFGIVANLLILWSIPLVMVSGFLVLALGLIDNLLGTLAGLIPSILLTYFIYIVEFFAKLPGASLQVGESGIVMWVGYYFLIGAVIWVLSRNQGDKLT
;
A
#
# COMPACT_ATOMS: atom_id res chain seq x y z
N GLN A 1 2.50 -21.96 -19.31
CA GLN A 1 1.12 -21.64 -18.90
C GLN A 1 1.00 -20.41 -17.98
N ILE A 2 2.10 -19.84 -17.44
CA ILE A 2 2.05 -18.72 -16.46
C ILE A 2 1.86 -17.34 -17.15
N LEU A 3 2.44 -17.12 -18.33
CA LEU A 3 2.35 -15.85 -19.08
C LEU A 3 0.93 -15.46 -19.53
N GLY A 4 0.02 -16.43 -19.71
CA GLY A 4 -1.36 -16.15 -20.11
C GLY A 4 -2.24 -15.56 -18.98
N ARG A 5 -1.95 -15.92 -17.73
CA ARG A 5 -2.70 -15.42 -16.55
C ARG A 5 -2.31 -14.00 -16.16
N GLU A 6 -1.03 -13.65 -16.29
CA GLU A 6 -0.53 -12.32 -15.93
C GLU A 6 -1.12 -11.21 -16.81
N ASN A 7 -1.30 -11.50 -18.10
CA ASN A 7 -1.92 -10.56 -19.02
C ASN A 7 -3.41 -10.34 -18.69
N LEU A 8 -4.15 -11.42 -18.39
CA LEU A 8 -5.57 -11.35 -17.99
C LEU A 8 -5.79 -10.49 -16.74
N SER A 9 -4.95 -10.64 -15.70
CA SER A 9 -5.03 -9.80 -14.50
C SER A 9 -4.85 -8.31 -14.82
N SER A 10 -3.95 -7.97 -15.75
CA SER A 10 -3.75 -6.59 -16.18
C SER A 10 -4.96 -6.06 -16.96
N TRP A 11 -5.54 -6.86 -17.86
CA TRP A 11 -6.76 -6.49 -18.59
C TRP A 11 -7.95 -6.25 -17.67
N ILE A 12 -8.15 -7.11 -16.66
CA ILE A 12 -9.21 -6.96 -15.67
C ILE A 12 -9.04 -5.68 -14.86
N LEU A 13 -7.80 -5.34 -14.48
CA LEU A 13 -7.49 -4.09 -13.77
C LEU A 13 -7.92 -2.87 -14.61
N PHE A 14 -7.49 -2.80 -15.88
CA PHE A 14 -7.83 -1.68 -16.76
C PHE A 14 -9.32 -1.61 -17.06
N LEU A 15 -9.99 -2.76 -17.26
CA LEU A 15 -11.43 -2.81 -17.49
C LEU A 15 -12.19 -2.32 -16.25
N THR A 16 -11.78 -2.77 -15.06
CA THR A 16 -12.38 -2.34 -13.79
C THR A 16 -12.16 -0.85 -13.54
N GLY A 17 -10.93 -0.35 -13.71
CA GLY A 17 -10.62 1.07 -13.58
C GLY A 17 -11.39 1.92 -14.58
N GLY A 18 -11.51 1.46 -15.83
CA GLY A 18 -12.32 2.11 -16.86
C GLY A 18 -13.80 2.16 -16.50
N ALA A 19 -14.38 1.05 -16.03
CA ALA A 19 -15.77 0.99 -15.59
C ALA A 19 -16.04 1.92 -14.39
N MET A 20 -15.12 1.97 -13.43
CA MET A 20 -15.18 2.90 -12.29
C MET A 20 -15.17 4.36 -12.74
N LEU A 21 -14.30 4.71 -13.70
CA LEU A 21 -14.21 6.07 -14.25
C LEU A 21 -15.42 6.46 -15.10
N LEU A 22 -16.06 5.50 -15.78
CA LEU A 22 -17.33 5.72 -16.48
C LEU A 22 -18.46 6.05 -15.51
N TYR A 23 -18.47 5.45 -14.32
CA TYR A 23 -19.45 5.78 -13.28
C TYR A 23 -19.20 7.15 -12.67
N ASN A 24 -17.95 7.45 -12.31
CA ASN A 24 -17.58 8.75 -11.78
C ASN A 24 -16.16 9.16 -12.22
N PRO A 25 -16.03 10.10 -13.18
CA PRO A 25 -14.72 10.52 -13.69
C PRO A 25 -13.90 11.27 -12.65
N ASN A 26 -14.52 11.83 -11.60
CA ASN A 26 -13.81 12.54 -10.54
C ASN A 26 -12.96 11.60 -9.67
N TRP A 27 -13.18 10.28 -9.72
CA TRP A 27 -12.34 9.33 -8.99
C TRP A 27 -10.90 9.31 -9.47
N LEU A 28 -10.62 9.71 -10.73
CA LEU A 28 -9.25 9.85 -11.22
C LEU A 28 -8.42 10.87 -10.41
N LEU A 29 -9.08 11.87 -9.84
CA LEU A 29 -8.47 12.90 -9.00
C LEU A 29 -8.42 12.51 -7.53
N SER A 30 -9.12 11.43 -7.15
CA SER A 30 -9.13 10.97 -5.77
C SER A 30 -7.83 10.21 -5.44
N ILE A 31 -7.17 10.66 -4.38
CA ILE A 31 -5.90 10.08 -3.91
C ILE A 31 -6.08 8.59 -3.59
N SER A 32 -7.20 8.21 -2.97
CA SER A 32 -7.49 6.82 -2.63
C SER A 32 -7.58 5.89 -3.85
N PHE A 33 -8.18 6.37 -4.96
CA PHE A 33 -8.22 5.62 -6.21
C PHE A 33 -6.83 5.50 -6.84
N GLN A 34 -6.07 6.61 -6.88
CA GLN A 34 -4.70 6.61 -7.41
C GLN A 34 -3.80 5.64 -6.66
N LEU A 35 -3.84 5.68 -5.33
CA LEU A 35 -3.06 4.77 -4.48
C LEU A 35 -3.47 3.31 -4.69
N SER A 36 -4.78 3.01 -4.67
CA SER A 36 -5.25 1.63 -4.85
C SER A 36 -4.91 1.09 -6.23
N PHE A 37 -5.17 1.85 -7.30
CA PHE A 37 -4.91 1.41 -8.66
C PHE A 37 -3.42 1.19 -8.92
N LEU A 38 -2.55 2.11 -8.47
CA LEU A 38 -1.11 1.97 -8.60
C LEU A 38 -0.54 0.85 -7.75
N ALA A 39 -1.05 0.63 -6.54
CA ALA A 39 -0.66 -0.49 -5.70
C ALA A 39 -0.97 -1.81 -6.43
N THR A 40 -2.20 -2.00 -6.91
CA THR A 40 -2.60 -3.23 -7.60
C THR A 40 -1.82 -3.43 -8.90
N PHE A 41 -1.59 -2.35 -9.67
CA PHE A 41 -0.74 -2.41 -10.86
C PHE A 41 0.70 -2.81 -10.52
N GLY A 42 1.27 -2.25 -9.45
CA GLY A 42 2.59 -2.64 -8.92
C GLY A 42 2.66 -4.11 -8.52
N VAL A 43 1.62 -4.62 -7.86
CA VAL A 43 1.56 -6.04 -7.50
C VAL A 43 1.52 -6.94 -8.75
N ILE A 44 0.76 -6.59 -9.77
CA ILE A 44 0.63 -7.42 -10.98
C ILE A 44 1.92 -7.36 -11.83
N ALA A 45 2.47 -6.16 -12.06
CA ALA A 45 3.57 -5.96 -13.00
C ALA A 45 4.97 -6.02 -12.36
N VAL A 46 5.12 -5.51 -11.13
CA VAL A 46 6.43 -5.30 -10.48
C VAL A 46 6.74 -6.41 -9.46
N ALA A 47 5.74 -6.95 -8.75
CA ALA A 47 5.99 -7.99 -7.74
C ALA A 47 6.68 -9.24 -8.29
N PRO A 48 6.30 -9.82 -9.45
CA PRO A 48 6.97 -11.02 -9.98
C PRO A 48 8.46 -10.82 -10.23
N ILE A 49 8.85 -9.59 -10.55
CA ILE A 49 10.23 -9.18 -10.82
C ILE A 49 11.01 -9.07 -9.50
N ILE A 50 10.43 -8.42 -8.49
CA ILE A 50 11.04 -8.23 -7.18
C ILE A 50 11.19 -9.57 -6.45
N VAL A 51 10.16 -10.42 -6.47
CA VAL A 51 10.18 -11.78 -5.88
C VAL A 51 11.32 -12.61 -6.47
N LYS A 52 11.55 -12.57 -7.79
CA LYS A 52 12.67 -13.27 -8.44
C LYS A 52 14.04 -12.75 -7.98
N ARG A 53 14.17 -11.47 -7.67
CA ARG A 53 15.41 -10.85 -7.16
C ARG A 53 15.67 -11.16 -5.68
N LEU A 54 14.62 -11.37 -4.88
CA LEU A 54 14.70 -11.76 -3.46
C LEU A 54 15.04 -13.25 -3.25
N SER A 55 15.82 -13.86 -4.16
CA SER A 55 16.17 -15.28 -4.12
C SER A 55 16.91 -15.72 -2.85
N LYS A 56 17.56 -14.76 -2.16
CA LYS A 56 18.26 -14.99 -0.87
C LYS A 56 17.35 -14.99 0.35
N VAL A 57 16.09 -14.55 0.22
CA VAL A 57 15.11 -14.52 1.31
C VAL A 57 14.39 -15.87 1.41
N PRO A 58 14.08 -16.37 2.62
CA PRO A 58 13.29 -17.58 2.82
C PRO A 58 11.98 -17.55 2.03
N SER A 59 11.58 -18.68 1.45
CA SER A 59 10.38 -18.78 0.59
C SER A 59 9.12 -18.24 1.25
N ILE A 60 8.97 -18.48 2.56
CA ILE A 60 7.83 -18.04 3.38
C ILE A 60 7.63 -16.53 3.38
N LEU A 61 8.71 -15.73 3.34
CA LEU A 61 8.62 -14.27 3.38
C LEU A 61 8.82 -13.62 2.01
N ARG A 62 9.32 -14.38 1.03
CA ARG A 62 9.74 -13.83 -0.26
C ARG A 62 8.57 -13.25 -1.05
N GLU A 63 7.45 -13.95 -1.10
CA GLU A 63 6.26 -13.50 -1.82
C GLU A 63 5.65 -12.27 -1.16
N ASP A 64 5.36 -12.35 0.14
CA ASP A 64 4.75 -11.26 0.90
C ASP A 64 5.60 -9.98 0.87
N LEU A 65 6.92 -10.10 1.06
CA LEU A 65 7.83 -8.96 0.98
C LEU A 65 7.91 -8.42 -0.45
N GLY A 66 7.98 -9.30 -1.46
CA GLY A 66 8.07 -8.86 -2.85
C GLY A 66 6.82 -8.11 -3.32
N VAL A 67 5.63 -8.59 -2.93
CA VAL A 67 4.34 -7.92 -3.17
C VAL A 67 4.28 -6.59 -2.45
N THR A 68 4.65 -6.55 -1.18
CA THR A 68 4.63 -5.32 -0.36
C THR A 68 5.58 -4.26 -0.91
N ILE A 69 6.82 -4.63 -1.24
CA ILE A 69 7.81 -3.71 -1.80
C ILE A 69 7.34 -3.18 -3.16
N ALA A 70 6.79 -4.05 -4.01
CA ALA A 70 6.27 -3.66 -5.33
C ALA A 70 5.13 -2.64 -5.22
N ALA A 71 4.17 -2.88 -4.33
CA ALA A 71 3.09 -1.94 -4.06
C ALA A 71 3.64 -0.60 -3.56
N GLN A 72 4.52 -0.64 -2.54
CA GLN A 72 5.05 0.59 -1.95
C GLN A 72 5.88 1.42 -2.91
N VAL A 73 6.72 0.80 -3.75
CA VAL A 73 7.47 1.54 -4.76
C VAL A 73 6.53 2.25 -5.74
N MET A 74 5.38 1.66 -6.08
CA MET A 74 4.43 2.30 -7.00
C MET A 74 3.57 3.39 -6.35
N VAL A 75 3.25 3.29 -5.06
CA VAL A 75 2.42 4.31 -4.38
C VAL A 75 3.21 5.43 -3.71
N LEU A 76 4.47 5.20 -3.35
CA LEU A 76 5.36 6.19 -2.74
C LEU A 76 5.39 7.54 -3.46
N PRO A 77 5.42 7.66 -4.81
CA PRO A 77 5.39 8.98 -5.45
C PRO A 77 4.10 9.75 -5.18
N VAL A 78 2.95 9.06 -5.20
CA VAL A 78 1.64 9.67 -4.93
C VAL A 78 1.55 10.08 -3.46
N ILE A 79 2.12 9.29 -2.55
CA ILE A 79 2.17 9.64 -1.12
C ILE A 79 3.04 10.89 -0.90
N VAL A 80 4.25 10.91 -1.46
CA VAL A 80 5.16 12.05 -1.31
C VAL A 80 4.56 13.32 -1.91
N TYR A 81 3.87 13.22 -3.05
CA TYR A 81 3.20 14.36 -3.69
C TYR A 81 2.11 14.97 -2.83
N ASN A 82 1.19 14.13 -2.37
CA ASN A 82 -0.04 14.62 -1.73
C ASN A 82 0.20 14.98 -0.27
N PHE A 83 1.14 14.32 0.40
CA PHE A 83 1.37 14.52 1.83
C PHE A 83 2.66 15.28 2.14
N GLY A 84 3.58 15.49 1.18
CA GLY A 84 4.83 16.26 1.38
C GLY A 84 5.79 15.64 2.40
N GLN A 85 5.54 14.39 2.82
CA GLN A 85 6.30 13.74 3.88
C GLN A 85 6.43 12.25 3.58
N LEU A 86 7.61 11.72 3.88
CA LEU A 86 7.90 10.31 3.76
C LEU A 86 8.13 9.73 5.15
N SER A 87 7.23 8.85 5.58
CA SER A 87 7.35 8.15 6.86
C SER A 87 8.31 6.97 6.72
N LEU A 88 9.55 7.14 7.19
CA LEU A 88 10.58 6.09 7.12
C LEU A 88 10.19 4.87 7.98
N PHE A 89 9.57 5.12 9.12
CA PHE A 89 9.07 4.06 10.00
C PHE A 89 7.66 3.58 9.62
N GLY A 90 7.06 4.13 8.56
CA GLY A 90 5.71 3.77 8.14
C GLY A 90 5.53 2.28 7.84
N ILE A 91 6.57 1.60 7.32
CA ILE A 91 6.53 0.15 7.08
C ILE A 91 6.45 -0.62 8.40
N VAL A 92 7.31 -0.28 9.36
CA VAL A 92 7.38 -0.97 10.67
C VAL A 92 6.12 -0.69 11.49
N ALA A 93 5.69 0.58 11.51
CA ALA A 93 4.45 0.99 12.17
C ALA A 93 3.25 0.26 11.56
N ASN A 94 3.11 0.23 10.23
CA ASN A 94 2.02 -0.50 9.58
C ASN A 94 2.05 -1.99 9.88
N LEU A 95 3.22 -2.64 9.90
CA LEU A 95 3.32 -4.07 10.25
C LEU A 95 2.81 -4.35 11.67
N LEU A 96 3.17 -3.49 12.63
CA LEU A 96 2.72 -3.58 14.02
C LEU A 96 1.24 -3.20 14.21
N ILE A 97 0.67 -2.47 13.27
CA ILE A 97 -0.72 -2.00 13.33
C ILE A 97 -1.66 -2.97 12.62
N LEU A 98 -1.23 -3.58 11.51
CA LEU A 98 -2.09 -4.29 10.56
C LEU A 98 -2.94 -5.40 11.21
N TRP A 99 -2.36 -6.14 12.16
CA TRP A 99 -3.05 -7.22 12.86
C TRP A 99 -4.22 -6.74 13.73
N SER A 100 -4.17 -5.48 14.19
CA SER A 100 -5.24 -4.89 15.00
C SER A 100 -6.43 -4.42 14.17
N ILE A 101 -6.23 -4.09 12.89
CA ILE A 101 -7.28 -3.49 12.03
C ILE A 101 -8.51 -4.40 11.89
N PRO A 102 -8.39 -5.71 11.56
CA PRO A 102 -9.56 -6.58 11.46
C PRO A 102 -10.32 -6.68 12.79
N LEU A 103 -9.61 -6.73 13.93
CA LEU A 103 -10.22 -6.80 15.25
C LEU A 103 -10.99 -5.51 15.59
N VAL A 104 -10.43 -4.35 15.26
CA VAL A 104 -11.10 -3.05 15.41
C VAL A 104 -12.35 -2.99 14.53
N MET A 105 -12.30 -3.49 13.29
CA MET A 105 -13.47 -3.47 12.40
C MET A 105 -14.60 -4.37 12.90
N VAL A 106 -14.30 -5.61 13.30
CA VAL A 106 -15.31 -6.54 13.82
C VAL A 106 -15.90 -6.02 15.13
N SER A 107 -15.06 -5.57 16.05
CA SER A 107 -15.52 -5.03 17.32
C SER A 107 -16.29 -3.72 17.16
N GLY A 108 -15.90 -2.83 16.24
CA GLY A 108 -16.65 -1.64 15.88
C GLY A 108 -18.04 -1.96 15.31
N PHE A 109 -18.14 -3.01 14.49
CA PHE A 109 -19.44 -3.49 14.03
C PHE A 109 -20.32 -4.00 15.18
N LEU A 110 -19.74 -4.72 16.14
CA LEU A 110 -20.45 -5.16 17.35
C LEU A 110 -20.93 -3.99 18.21
N VAL A 111 -20.12 -2.93 18.34
CA VAL A 111 -20.53 -1.69 19.02
C VAL A 111 -21.76 -1.08 18.36
N LEU A 112 -21.75 -0.98 17.04
CA LEU A 112 -22.90 -0.46 16.29
C LEU A 112 -24.13 -1.35 16.47
N ALA A 113 -23.99 -2.66 16.30
CA ALA A 113 -25.11 -3.60 16.42
C ALA A 113 -25.73 -3.61 17.83
N LEU A 114 -24.90 -3.61 18.88
CA LEU A 114 -25.35 -3.64 20.27
C LEU A 114 -25.84 -2.27 20.76
N GLY A 115 -25.21 -1.19 20.30
CA GLY A 115 -25.63 0.18 20.61
C GLY A 115 -27.00 0.55 20.02
N LEU A 116 -27.43 -0.12 18.94
CA LEU A 116 -28.80 0.00 18.42
C LEU A 116 -29.85 -0.67 19.32
N ILE A 117 -29.45 -1.66 20.13
CA ILE A 117 -30.33 -2.36 21.06
C ILE A 117 -30.39 -1.60 22.38
N ASP A 118 -29.22 -1.29 22.95
CA ASP A 118 -29.10 -0.62 24.24
C ASP A 118 -27.75 0.11 24.37
N ASN A 119 -27.79 1.32 24.95
CA ASN A 119 -26.61 2.17 25.10
C ASN A 119 -25.55 1.56 26.04
N LEU A 120 -25.96 0.83 27.08
CA LEU A 120 -25.02 0.20 28.02
C LEU A 120 -24.29 -0.95 27.33
N LEU A 121 -25.00 -1.78 26.56
CA LEU A 121 -24.39 -2.87 25.77
C LEU A 121 -23.42 -2.32 24.71
N GLY A 122 -23.79 -1.24 24.01
CA GLY A 122 -22.90 -0.55 23.08
C GLY A 122 -21.63 -0.02 23.75
N THR A 123 -21.76 0.58 24.94
CA THR A 123 -20.63 1.10 25.72
C THR A 123 -19.68 -0.02 26.17
N LEU A 124 -20.23 -1.13 26.66
CA LEU A 124 -19.44 -2.30 27.07
C LEU A 124 -18.71 -2.94 25.88
N ALA A 125 -19.39 -3.07 24.74
CA ALA A 125 -18.76 -3.53 23.50
C ALA A 125 -17.65 -2.56 23.05
N GLY A 126 -17.80 -1.26 23.33
CA GLY A 126 -16.87 -0.19 22.99
C GLY A 126 -15.52 -0.25 23.70
N LEU A 127 -15.42 -0.99 24.81
CA LEU A 127 -14.17 -1.17 25.54
C LEU A 127 -13.11 -1.85 24.67
N ILE A 128 -13.51 -2.86 23.89
CA ILE A 128 -12.60 -3.62 23.03
C ILE A 128 -11.95 -2.74 21.95
N PRO A 129 -12.71 -2.04 21.08
CA PRO A 129 -12.11 -1.16 20.09
C PRO A 129 -11.40 0.01 20.75
N SER A 130 -11.82 0.51 21.92
CA SER A 130 -11.10 1.59 22.59
C SER A 130 -9.68 1.20 23.00
N ILE A 131 -9.47 -0.03 23.49
CA ILE A 131 -8.13 -0.52 23.87
C ILE A 131 -7.27 -0.67 22.61
N LEU A 132 -7.82 -1.27 21.56
CA LEU A 132 -7.10 -1.49 20.30
C LEU A 132 -6.75 -0.17 19.59
N LEU A 133 -7.66 0.80 19.60
CA LEU A 133 -7.43 2.14 19.04
C LEU A 133 -6.40 2.91 19.88
N THR A 134 -6.42 2.76 21.21
CA THR A 134 -5.39 3.36 22.06
C THR A 134 -4.01 2.78 21.75
N TYR A 135 -3.92 1.46 21.56
CA TYR A 135 -2.69 0.80 21.10
C TYR A 135 -2.24 1.32 19.72
N PHE A 136 -3.16 1.42 18.76
CA PHE A 136 -2.89 1.97 17.44
C PHE A 136 -2.29 3.37 17.53
N ILE A 137 -2.94 4.28 18.26
CA ILE A 137 -2.50 5.67 18.41
C ILE A 137 -1.15 5.73 19.11
N TYR A 138 -0.95 4.93 20.16
CA TYR A 138 0.31 4.86 20.89
C TYR A 138 1.47 4.48 19.97
N ILE A 139 1.29 3.47 19.10
CA ILE A 139 2.32 3.09 18.13
C ILE A 139 2.61 4.21 17.15
N VAL A 140 1.57 4.82 16.57
CA VAL A 140 1.74 5.92 15.60
C VAL A 140 2.49 7.09 16.25
N GLU A 141 2.11 7.50 17.46
CA GLU A 141 2.78 8.58 18.17
C GLU A 141 4.22 8.23 18.57
N PHE A 142 4.46 6.99 19.00
CA PHE A 142 5.80 6.52 19.34
C PHE A 142 6.73 6.64 18.14
N PHE A 143 6.30 6.15 16.96
CA PHE A 143 7.09 6.26 15.74
C PHE A 143 7.18 7.69 15.22
N ALA A 144 6.17 8.54 15.42
CA ALA A 144 6.19 9.95 15.02
C ALA A 144 7.20 10.78 15.82
N LYS A 145 7.49 10.41 17.07
CA LYS A 145 8.46 11.10 17.95
C LYS A 145 9.92 10.75 17.67
N LEU A 146 10.19 9.71 16.86
CA LEU A 146 11.56 9.32 16.55
C LEU A 146 12.26 10.36 15.65
N PRO A 147 13.54 10.70 15.90
CA PRO A 147 14.27 11.62 15.05
C PRO A 147 14.37 11.04 13.63
N GLY A 148 13.94 11.81 12.63
CA GLY A 148 13.84 11.36 11.24
C GLY A 148 12.56 10.58 10.90
N ALA A 149 11.55 10.57 11.77
CA ALA A 149 10.31 9.84 11.52
C ALA A 149 9.56 10.27 10.26
N SER A 150 9.53 11.57 10.01
CA SER A 150 9.11 12.16 8.75
C SER A 150 10.28 12.89 8.13
N LEU A 151 10.71 12.40 6.97
CA LEU A 151 11.49 13.25 6.07
C LEU A 151 10.50 14.21 5.45
N GLN A 152 10.54 15.47 5.87
CA GLN A 152 9.86 16.56 5.17
C GLN A 152 10.58 16.72 3.83
N VAL A 153 9.99 16.12 2.81
CA VAL A 153 10.36 16.42 1.45
C VAL A 153 9.67 17.74 1.20
N GLY A 154 10.38 18.87 1.38
CA GLY A 154 9.82 20.19 1.12
C GLY A 154 9.19 20.26 -0.28
N GLU A 155 8.57 21.38 -0.64
CA GLU A 155 7.98 21.64 -1.98
C GLU A 155 8.99 21.59 -3.16
N SER A 156 10.09 20.85 -3.02
CA SER A 156 11.17 20.63 -3.95
C SER A 156 10.69 19.85 -5.18
N GLY A 157 10.07 20.61 -6.09
CA GLY A 157 10.43 20.66 -7.50
C GLY A 157 10.08 19.45 -8.38
N ILE A 158 9.58 19.78 -9.57
CA ILE A 158 9.51 18.94 -10.78
C ILE A 158 10.80 18.11 -11.03
N VAL A 159 11.94 18.51 -10.48
CA VAL A 159 13.22 17.78 -10.56
C VAL A 159 13.18 16.44 -9.81
N MET A 160 12.49 16.36 -8.65
CA MET A 160 12.30 15.09 -7.93
C MET A 160 11.32 14.16 -8.67
N TRP A 161 10.34 14.74 -9.35
CA TRP A 161 9.39 14.05 -10.24
C TRP A 161 10.08 13.40 -11.43
N VAL A 162 10.90 14.17 -12.14
CA VAL A 162 11.69 13.69 -13.27
C VAL A 162 12.68 12.63 -12.80
N GLY A 163 13.39 12.85 -11.69
CA GLY A 163 14.33 11.86 -11.14
C GLY A 163 13.67 10.55 -10.73
N TYR A 164 12.46 10.61 -10.17
CA TYR A 164 11.76 9.43 -9.67
C TYR A 164 11.06 8.62 -10.77
N TYR A 165 10.40 9.26 -11.74
CA TYR A 165 9.89 8.57 -12.93
C TYR A 165 11.03 8.00 -13.79
N PHE A 166 12.19 8.67 -13.83
CA PHE A 166 13.39 8.14 -14.46
C PHE A 166 13.96 6.95 -13.68
N LEU A 167 13.89 6.95 -12.34
CA LEU A 167 14.24 5.79 -11.51
C LEU A 167 13.29 4.62 -11.71
N ILE A 168 11.98 4.84 -11.73
CA ILE A 168 10.99 3.79 -12.04
C ILE A 168 11.21 3.26 -13.45
N GLY A 169 11.40 4.14 -14.43
CA GLY A 169 11.71 3.77 -15.81
C GLY A 169 13.01 2.98 -15.92
N ALA A 170 14.07 3.38 -15.21
CA ALA A 170 15.35 2.69 -15.17
C ALA A 170 15.26 1.36 -14.43
N VAL A 171 14.49 1.27 -13.33
CA VAL A 171 14.24 0.02 -12.60
C VAL A 171 13.46 -0.94 -13.49
N ILE A 172 12.40 -0.49 -14.16
CA ILE A 172 11.65 -1.31 -15.12
C ILE A 172 12.54 -1.73 -16.29
N TRP A 173 13.37 -0.83 -16.84
CA TRP A 173 14.26 -1.12 -17.96
C TRP A 173 15.40 -2.09 -17.60
N VAL A 174 16.08 -1.89 -16.47
CA VAL A 174 17.13 -2.79 -15.95
C VAL A 174 16.54 -4.17 -15.62
N LEU A 175 15.30 -4.21 -15.13
CA LEU A 175 14.63 -5.46 -14.79
C LEU A 175 14.01 -6.17 -16.01
N SER A 176 13.63 -5.43 -17.06
CA SER A 176 13.20 -5.94 -18.36
C SER A 176 14.37 -6.52 -19.17
N ARG A 177 15.53 -5.85 -19.15
CA ARG A 177 16.73 -6.26 -19.90
C ARG A 177 17.28 -7.62 -19.47
N ASN A 178 17.14 -7.96 -18.18
CA ASN A 178 17.58 -9.25 -17.64
C ASN A 178 16.67 -10.45 -18.00
N GLN A 179 15.54 -10.22 -18.69
CA GLN A 179 14.71 -11.30 -19.24
C GLN A 179 15.12 -11.72 -20.66
N GLY A 180 15.82 -10.86 -21.41
CA GLY A 180 16.31 -11.16 -22.76
C GLY A 180 17.52 -12.10 -22.80
N ASP A 181 18.40 -12.03 -21.81
CA ASP A 181 19.68 -12.78 -21.77
C ASP A 181 19.57 -14.23 -21.25
N LYS A 182 18.37 -14.72 -20.93
CA LYS A 182 18.16 -16.13 -20.51
C LYS A 182 17.47 -17.00 -21.56
N LEU A 183 17.28 -16.47 -22.78
CA LEU A 183 16.70 -17.19 -23.91
C LEU A 183 17.66 -17.32 -25.11
N THR A 184 18.95 -17.02 -24.93
CA THR A 184 20.03 -17.36 -25.87
C THR A 184 21.01 -18.33 -25.25
#